data_AF-A0AAU1RTA4-F1
#
_entry.id   AF-A0AAU1RTA4-F1
#
_cell.length_a   1.000
_cell.length_b   1.000
_cell.length_c   1.000
_cell.angle_alpha   90.00
_cell.angle_beta   90.00
_cell.angle_gamma   90.00
#
_symmetry.space_group_name_H-M   'P 1'
#
loop_
_entity.id
_entity.type
_entity.pdbx_description
1 polymer ?
#
loop_
_entity_poly.entity_id
_entity_poly.type
_entity_poly.pdbx_seq_one_letter_code
_entity_poly.pdbx_strand_id
1 'polypeptide(L)'
;MASEQLPKPHASPIGPADGLETTSSAPHRYKICADGRLYKLSVASLPAEFAGPSPKYDGPAPDVMEAVWAREAAVTGDSNAIDRFTARVLVLRQGGQWREAVSTALLGDWALALDTPDGLPYTSAVADLRTEALVLHRQLTPLWRRRTGGSRVLLLDTPLGDGITLYDLIIGSPSTQELALGAEPDDARLRAVLNALSPEERKVALAWARPEVATWTEAAAAAAVAEADSMALGERVRRKLKRLGKLQAERTAASAAYKTEWGLR
;
A
#
# COMPACT_ATOMS: atom_id res chain seq x y z
N MET A 1 60.53 18.28 34.87
CA MET A 1 59.17 17.84 35.25
C MET A 1 58.42 17.46 33.99
N ALA A 2 57.83 16.26 34.03
CA ALA A 2 56.88 15.64 33.09
C ALA A 2 57.26 15.54 31.60
N SER A 3 57.82 14.39 31.24
CA SER A 3 57.65 13.73 29.94
C SER A 3 56.19 13.37 29.71
N GLU A 4 55.65 13.57 28.51
CA GLU A 4 54.36 13.00 28.11
C GLU A 4 54.53 12.25 26.78
N GLN A 5 54.50 10.92 26.89
CA GLN A 5 54.71 9.93 25.84
C GLN A 5 53.41 9.74 25.03
N LEU A 6 53.52 9.80 23.69
CA LEU A 6 52.46 9.36 22.76
C LEU A 6 52.13 7.86 22.93
N PRO A 7 50.85 7.44 22.80
CA PRO A 7 50.49 6.03 22.73
C PRO A 7 50.65 5.45 21.31
N LYS A 8 51.32 4.30 21.24
CA LYS A 8 51.44 3.42 20.06
C LYS A 8 50.14 2.62 19.84
N PRO A 9 49.68 2.39 18.60
CA PRO A 9 48.61 1.44 18.32
C PRO A 9 49.13 -0.01 18.29
N HIS A 10 48.49 -0.88 19.07
CA HIS A 10 48.69 -2.32 19.06
C HIS A 10 48.03 -2.95 17.84
N ALA A 11 48.84 -3.59 16.99
CA ALA A 11 48.40 -4.55 16.00
C ALA A 11 48.11 -5.89 16.68
N SER A 12 46.91 -6.45 16.45
CA SER A 12 46.59 -7.85 16.79
C SER A 12 46.54 -8.68 15.50
N PRO A 13 47.01 -9.95 15.53
CA PRO A 13 47.16 -10.78 14.36
C PRO A 13 45.88 -11.54 14.00
N ILE A 14 45.66 -11.71 12.70
CA ILE A 14 44.63 -12.55 12.09
C ILE A 14 45.16 -13.99 12.05
N GLY A 15 44.44 -14.92 12.67
CA GLY A 15 44.59 -16.37 12.51
C GLY A 15 43.27 -17.00 12.06
N PRO A 16 43.29 -18.08 11.26
CA PRO A 16 42.10 -18.61 10.58
C PRO A 16 41.34 -19.63 11.45
N ALA A 17 40.01 -19.63 11.37
CA ALA A 17 39.16 -20.65 11.97
C ALA A 17 38.18 -21.21 10.91
N ASP A 18 38.40 -22.49 10.65
CA ASP A 18 37.54 -23.57 10.15
C ASP A 18 36.03 -23.34 9.98
N GLY A 19 35.53 -23.92 8.87
CA GLY A 19 34.44 -24.91 8.91
C GLY A 19 33.04 -24.41 9.24
N LEU A 20 32.25 -24.07 8.22
CA LEU A 20 30.79 -24.06 8.31
C LEU A 20 30.22 -25.19 7.44
N GLU A 21 29.87 -26.28 8.13
CA GLU A 21 28.95 -27.31 7.65
C GLU A 21 27.58 -26.68 7.35
N THR A 22 27.07 -26.97 6.16
CA THR A 22 25.71 -26.63 5.72
C THR A 22 24.74 -27.62 6.36
N THR A 23 23.99 -27.19 7.39
CA THR A 23 22.85 -27.97 7.88
C THR A 23 21.67 -27.81 6.92
N SER A 24 21.50 -28.82 6.06
CA SER A 24 20.32 -29.01 5.22
C SER A 24 19.13 -29.37 6.11
N SER A 25 18.20 -28.43 6.30
CA SER A 25 16.96 -28.62 7.06
C SER A 25 15.90 -29.28 6.17
N ALA A 26 15.64 -30.57 6.39
CA ALA A 26 14.60 -31.33 5.68
C ALA A 26 13.18 -30.90 6.12
N PRO A 27 12.20 -30.83 5.22
CA PRO A 27 10.83 -30.39 5.56
C PRO A 27 10.09 -31.45 6.38
N HIS A 28 9.58 -31.06 7.56
CA HIS A 28 8.72 -31.89 8.39
C HIS A 28 7.31 -32.04 7.78
N ARG A 29 6.82 -33.28 7.64
CA ARG A 29 5.43 -33.58 7.27
C ARG A 29 4.59 -33.86 8.53
N TYR A 30 3.46 -33.17 8.64
CA TYR A 30 2.45 -33.41 9.68
C TYR A 30 1.25 -34.15 9.07
N LYS A 31 0.62 -35.03 9.85
CA LYS A 31 -0.65 -35.66 9.49
C LYS A 31 -1.66 -35.33 10.58
N ILE A 32 -2.89 -34.96 10.19
CA ILE A 32 -4.01 -34.74 11.10
C ILE A 32 -4.81 -36.04 11.15
N CYS A 33 -4.95 -36.62 12.35
CA CYS A 33 -5.81 -37.77 12.59
C CYS A 33 -7.22 -37.31 12.98
N ALA A 34 -8.20 -38.22 12.93
CA ALA A 34 -9.63 -37.95 13.14
C ALA A 34 -9.99 -37.42 14.54
N ASP A 35 -9.04 -37.36 15.47
CA ASP A 35 -9.16 -36.83 16.83
C ASP A 35 -8.55 -35.42 17.01
N GLY A 36 -8.03 -34.80 15.95
CA GLY A 36 -7.63 -33.39 15.92
C GLY A 36 -6.31 -33.06 16.64
N ARG A 37 -5.51 -34.04 17.06
CA ARG A 37 -4.18 -33.80 17.66
C ARG A 37 -3.06 -33.90 16.62
N LEU A 38 -2.10 -32.96 16.70
CA LEU A 38 -0.88 -32.95 15.88
C LEU A 38 0.18 -33.85 16.49
N TYR A 39 0.55 -34.92 15.80
CA TYR A 39 1.68 -35.78 16.19
C TYR A 39 2.86 -35.53 15.23
N LYS A 40 4.06 -35.37 15.80
CA LYS A 40 5.32 -35.28 15.06
C LYS A 40 5.68 -36.69 14.60
N LEU A 41 5.50 -36.99 13.31
CA LEU A 41 6.00 -38.23 12.73
C LEU A 41 7.53 -38.18 12.71
N SER A 42 8.16 -38.89 13.65
CA SER A 42 9.58 -39.21 13.57
C SER A 42 9.78 -40.20 12.44
N VAL A 43 10.57 -39.83 11.44
CA VAL A 43 10.88 -40.65 10.26
C VAL A 43 11.80 -41.84 10.60
N ALA A 44 12.14 -42.03 11.89
CA ALA A 44 13.15 -43.00 12.34
C ALA A 44 12.68 -44.46 12.45
N SER A 45 11.58 -44.87 11.82
CA SER A 45 11.12 -46.28 11.87
C SER A 45 10.52 -46.81 10.57
N LEU A 46 11.07 -46.40 9.43
CA LEU A 46 10.86 -47.11 8.18
C LEU A 46 12.05 -48.06 7.94
N PRO A 47 11.82 -49.33 7.58
CA PRO A 47 12.90 -50.25 7.23
C PRO A 47 13.70 -49.69 6.05
N ALA A 48 15.03 -49.82 6.12
CA ALA A 48 15.99 -49.26 5.15
C ALA A 48 15.77 -49.70 3.70
N GLU A 49 14.94 -50.72 3.51
CA GLU A 49 14.50 -51.30 2.23
C GLU A 49 13.61 -50.33 1.41
N PHE A 50 13.08 -49.27 2.02
CA PHE A 50 12.30 -48.21 1.33
C PHE A 50 13.10 -46.94 1.01
N ALA A 51 14.41 -46.90 1.29
CA ALA A 51 15.28 -45.76 0.99
C ALA A 51 15.79 -45.75 -0.47
N GLY A 52 14.93 -46.12 -1.43
CA GLY A 52 15.18 -45.82 -2.84
C GLY A 52 15.09 -44.30 -3.07
N PRO A 53 15.71 -43.76 -4.14
CA PRO A 53 15.47 -42.37 -4.52
C PRO A 53 13.96 -42.18 -4.67
N SER A 54 13.38 -41.27 -3.88
CA SER A 54 11.96 -40.92 -3.98
C SER A 54 11.62 -40.78 -5.47
N PRO A 55 10.64 -41.52 -6.01
CA PRO A 55 10.26 -41.35 -7.39
C PRO A 55 9.94 -39.87 -7.57
N LYS A 56 10.69 -39.20 -8.44
CA LYS A 56 10.34 -37.85 -8.87
C LYS A 56 8.96 -37.99 -9.49
N TYR A 57 7.95 -37.59 -8.74
CA TYR A 57 6.58 -37.62 -9.21
C TYR A 57 6.51 -36.50 -10.25
N ASP A 58 6.65 -36.85 -11.52
CA ASP A 58 6.50 -35.91 -12.66
C ASP A 58 5.02 -35.57 -12.93
N GLY A 59 4.14 -35.88 -11.97
CA GLY A 59 2.73 -35.50 -12.00
C GLY A 59 2.54 -34.01 -11.67
N PRO A 60 1.41 -33.43 -12.07
CA PRO A 60 1.07 -32.06 -11.71
C PRO A 60 1.12 -31.90 -10.18
N ALA A 61 1.62 -30.75 -9.73
CA ALA A 61 1.70 -30.44 -8.30
C ALA A 61 0.32 -30.69 -7.65
N PRO A 62 0.25 -31.30 -6.45
CA PRO A 62 -1.02 -31.68 -5.82
C PRO A 62 -1.99 -30.51 -5.69
N ASP A 63 -1.47 -29.29 -5.53
CA ASP A 63 -2.25 -28.05 -5.43
C ASP A 63 -2.99 -27.71 -6.74
N VAL A 64 -2.42 -28.04 -7.90
CA VAL A 64 -3.05 -27.81 -9.21
C VAL A 64 -4.19 -28.80 -9.44
N MET A 65 -4.01 -30.05 -9.06
CA MET A 65 -5.10 -31.03 -9.11
C MET A 65 -6.25 -30.64 -8.19
N GLU A 66 -5.95 -30.15 -6.98
CA GLU A 66 -6.96 -29.60 -6.08
C GLU A 66 -7.67 -28.37 -6.69
N ALA A 67 -6.95 -27.51 -7.42
CA ALA A 67 -7.55 -26.37 -8.11
C ALA A 67 -8.49 -26.79 -9.26
N VAL A 68 -8.13 -27.83 -10.02
CA VAL A 68 -9.01 -28.39 -11.08
C VAL A 68 -10.28 -28.97 -10.48
N TRP A 69 -10.18 -29.73 -9.38
CA TRP A 69 -11.37 -30.23 -8.68
C TRP A 69 -12.22 -29.11 -8.06
N ALA A 70 -11.58 -28.06 -7.53
CA ALA A 70 -12.29 -26.89 -7.01
C ALA A 70 -13.04 -26.14 -8.12
N ARG A 71 -12.51 -26.10 -9.35
CA ARG A 71 -13.20 -25.53 -10.51
C ARG A 71 -14.45 -26.33 -10.88
N GLU A 72 -14.36 -27.65 -10.91
CA GLU A 72 -15.54 -28.50 -11.13
C GLU A 72 -16.59 -28.33 -10.02
N ALA A 73 -16.13 -28.19 -8.76
CA ALA A 73 -16.99 -27.84 -7.64
C ALA A 73 -17.67 -26.47 -7.83
N ALA A 74 -16.98 -25.48 -8.41
CA ALA A 74 -17.56 -24.18 -8.73
C ALA A 74 -18.65 -24.29 -9.82
N VAL A 75 -18.43 -25.12 -10.85
CA VAL A 75 -19.44 -25.39 -11.90
C VAL A 75 -20.68 -26.08 -11.33
N THR A 76 -20.49 -27.03 -10.43
CA THR A 76 -21.58 -27.82 -9.81
C THR A 76 -22.23 -27.15 -8.60
N GLY A 77 -21.65 -26.06 -8.09
CA GLY A 77 -22.14 -25.33 -6.92
C GLY A 77 -21.79 -25.97 -5.57
N ASP A 78 -20.83 -26.90 -5.50
CA ASP A 78 -20.37 -27.49 -4.23
C ASP A 78 -19.54 -26.49 -3.41
N SER A 79 -20.27 -25.74 -2.59
CA SER A 79 -19.71 -24.73 -1.68
C SER A 79 -18.69 -25.30 -0.67
N ASN A 80 -18.82 -26.56 -0.26
CA ASN A 80 -17.94 -27.16 0.75
C ASN A 80 -16.57 -27.50 0.17
N ALA A 81 -16.53 -28.00 -1.06
CA ALA A 81 -15.28 -28.26 -1.77
C ALA A 81 -14.51 -26.95 -2.03
N ILE A 82 -15.20 -25.87 -2.42
CA ILE A 82 -14.59 -24.55 -2.62
C ILE A 82 -14.03 -24.00 -1.30
N ASP A 83 -14.79 -24.06 -0.20
CA ASP A 83 -14.33 -23.55 1.10
C ASP A 83 -13.12 -24.34 1.64
N ARG A 84 -13.07 -25.65 1.38
CA ARG A 84 -11.93 -26.52 1.73
C ARG A 84 -10.68 -26.15 0.94
N PHE A 85 -10.81 -26.02 -0.38
CA PHE A 85 -9.73 -25.57 -1.26
C PHE A 85 -9.20 -24.19 -0.86
N THR A 86 -10.11 -23.25 -0.60
CA THR A 86 -9.79 -21.88 -0.18
C THR A 86 -8.92 -21.83 1.08
N ALA A 87 -9.26 -22.62 2.10
CA ALA A 87 -8.50 -22.64 3.35
C ALA A 87 -7.19 -23.43 3.24
N ARG A 88 -7.17 -24.52 2.48
CA ARG A 88 -6.04 -25.45 2.42
C ARG A 88 -4.96 -25.02 1.42
N VAL A 89 -5.35 -24.63 0.21
CA VAL A 89 -4.43 -24.31 -0.89
C VAL A 89 -4.16 -22.81 -0.95
N LEU A 90 -5.22 -21.98 -0.97
CA LEU A 90 -5.06 -20.52 -1.08
C LEU A 90 -4.71 -19.86 0.27
N VAL A 91 -4.97 -20.55 1.38
CA VAL A 91 -4.77 -20.06 2.75
C VAL A 91 -5.51 -18.72 2.96
N LEU A 92 -6.74 -18.64 2.46
CA LEU A 92 -7.63 -17.48 2.56
C LEU A 92 -8.73 -17.73 3.59
N ARG A 93 -9.38 -16.64 4.04
CA ARG A 93 -10.53 -16.73 4.94
C ARG A 93 -11.72 -17.35 4.21
N GLN A 94 -12.53 -18.10 4.96
CA GLN A 94 -13.79 -18.67 4.46
C GLN A 94 -14.97 -17.70 4.69
N GLY A 95 -16.05 -17.90 3.92
CA GLY A 95 -17.32 -17.17 4.06
C GLY A 95 -17.96 -16.89 2.70
N GLY A 96 -19.26 -16.54 2.68
CA GLY A 96 -20.01 -16.37 1.44
C GLY A 96 -19.38 -15.40 0.43
N GLN A 97 -18.86 -14.26 0.90
CA GLN A 97 -18.18 -13.27 0.05
C GLN A 97 -16.82 -13.74 -0.48
N TRP A 98 -16.12 -14.62 0.24
CA TRP A 98 -14.89 -15.24 -0.25
C TRP A 98 -15.21 -16.35 -1.23
N ARG A 99 -16.25 -17.14 -0.96
CA ARG A 99 -16.70 -18.20 -1.84
C ARG A 99 -17.10 -17.68 -3.21
N GLU A 100 -17.87 -16.60 -3.26
CA GLU A 100 -18.24 -15.95 -4.52
C GLU A 100 -17.00 -15.49 -5.31
N ALA A 101 -16.07 -14.80 -4.64
CA ALA A 101 -14.82 -14.35 -5.26
C ALA A 101 -13.95 -15.51 -5.77
N VAL A 102 -13.77 -16.57 -4.97
CA VAL A 102 -12.97 -17.73 -5.33
C VAL A 102 -13.64 -18.55 -6.42
N SER A 103 -14.96 -18.73 -6.38
CA SER A 103 -15.70 -19.41 -7.45
C SER A 103 -15.59 -18.67 -8.78
N THR A 104 -15.64 -17.35 -8.75
CA THR A 104 -15.45 -16.51 -9.94
C THR A 104 -14.02 -16.62 -10.47
N ALA A 105 -13.01 -16.57 -9.59
CA ALA A 105 -11.60 -16.74 -9.96
C ALA A 105 -11.32 -18.13 -10.56
N LEU A 106 -11.90 -19.19 -9.97
CA LEU A 106 -11.76 -20.56 -10.45
C LEU A 106 -12.33 -20.76 -11.87
N LEU A 107 -13.32 -19.96 -12.26
CA LEU A 107 -13.89 -19.96 -13.60
C LEU A 107 -13.16 -19.03 -14.58
N GLY A 108 -12.13 -18.31 -14.11
CA GLY A 108 -11.29 -17.42 -14.91
C GLY A 108 -10.19 -18.14 -15.71
N ASP A 109 -9.29 -17.34 -16.27
CA ASP A 109 -8.29 -17.75 -17.27
C ASP A 109 -7.03 -18.40 -16.70
N TRP A 110 -6.94 -18.60 -15.37
CA TRP A 110 -5.79 -19.23 -14.72
C TRP A 110 -5.46 -20.63 -15.29
N ALA A 111 -6.47 -21.33 -15.84
CA ALA A 111 -6.28 -22.64 -16.48
C ALA A 111 -5.51 -22.54 -17.82
N LEU A 112 -5.56 -21.41 -18.53
CA LEU A 112 -4.79 -21.21 -19.77
C LEU A 112 -3.28 -21.22 -19.51
N ALA A 113 -2.86 -20.83 -18.30
CA ALA A 113 -1.46 -20.93 -17.88
C ALA A 113 -0.97 -22.38 -17.78
N LEU A 114 -1.88 -23.36 -17.62
CA LEU A 114 -1.55 -24.78 -17.60
C LEU A 114 -1.34 -25.37 -19.01
N ASP A 115 -2.01 -24.81 -20.01
CA ASP A 115 -1.92 -25.25 -21.41
C ASP A 115 -0.70 -24.65 -22.14
N THR A 116 0.03 -23.73 -21.49
CA THR A 116 1.19 -23.09 -22.11
C THR A 116 2.36 -24.07 -22.17
N PRO A 117 2.83 -24.44 -23.38
CA PRO A 117 3.86 -25.49 -23.57
C PRO A 117 5.23 -25.11 -22.99
N ASP A 118 5.46 -23.81 -22.71
CA ASP A 118 6.72 -23.29 -22.18
C ASP A 118 6.84 -23.37 -20.64
N GLY A 119 5.92 -24.07 -19.98
CA GLY A 119 6.14 -24.56 -18.61
C GLY A 119 6.36 -23.45 -17.59
N LEU A 120 5.45 -22.47 -17.52
CA LEU A 120 5.39 -21.67 -16.30
C LEU A 120 5.22 -22.65 -15.12
N PRO A 121 6.04 -22.52 -14.07
CA PRO A 121 6.05 -23.51 -13.00
C PRO A 121 4.64 -23.56 -12.42
N TYR A 122 4.08 -24.76 -12.22
CA TYR A 122 2.75 -25.02 -11.67
C TYR A 122 2.39 -24.19 -10.43
N THR A 123 3.40 -23.74 -9.67
CA THR A 123 3.28 -22.84 -8.52
C THR A 123 2.80 -21.43 -8.87
N SER A 124 3.08 -20.93 -10.08
CA SER A 124 2.65 -19.63 -10.57
C SER A 124 1.13 -19.58 -10.82
N ALA A 125 0.54 -20.62 -11.42
CA ALA A 125 -0.90 -20.67 -11.69
C ALA A 125 -1.75 -20.56 -10.41
N VAL A 126 -1.34 -21.24 -9.32
CA VAL A 126 -2.03 -21.14 -8.03
C VAL A 126 -1.82 -19.76 -7.38
N ALA A 127 -0.64 -19.16 -7.56
CA ALA A 127 -0.37 -17.80 -7.09
C ALA A 127 -1.19 -16.74 -7.87
N ASP A 128 -1.37 -16.93 -9.16
CA ASP A 128 -2.18 -16.08 -10.03
C ASP A 128 -3.66 -16.20 -9.66
N LEU A 129 -4.16 -17.43 -9.50
CA LEU A 129 -5.51 -17.70 -9.00
C LEU A 129 -5.75 -17.03 -7.64
N ARG A 130 -4.77 -17.11 -6.73
CA ARG A 130 -4.84 -16.43 -5.42
C ARG A 130 -4.93 -14.92 -5.61
N THR A 131 -4.11 -14.35 -6.48
CA THR A 131 -4.10 -12.91 -6.76
C THR A 131 -5.43 -12.45 -7.34
N GLU A 132 -5.97 -13.20 -8.28
CA GLU A 132 -7.28 -12.94 -8.89
C GLU A 132 -8.42 -13.02 -7.86
N ALA A 133 -8.44 -14.05 -7.01
CA ALA A 133 -9.42 -14.18 -5.93
C ALA A 133 -9.36 -12.98 -4.94
N LEU A 134 -8.17 -12.46 -4.65
CA LEU A 134 -8.01 -11.25 -3.82
C LEU A 134 -8.57 -10.00 -4.50
N VAL A 135 -8.33 -9.84 -5.81
CA VAL A 135 -8.85 -8.73 -6.60
C VAL A 135 -10.39 -8.79 -6.66
N LEU A 136 -10.95 -9.95 -6.97
CA LEU A 136 -12.40 -10.16 -7.03
C LEU A 136 -13.05 -9.96 -5.66
N HIS A 137 -12.45 -10.47 -4.59
CA HIS A 137 -12.96 -10.24 -3.24
C HIS A 137 -12.97 -8.75 -2.89
N ARG A 138 -11.90 -8.02 -3.24
CA ARG A 138 -11.85 -6.57 -3.06
C ARG A 138 -12.94 -5.89 -3.87
N GLN A 139 -13.17 -6.27 -5.13
CA GLN A 139 -14.19 -5.69 -6.01
C GLN A 139 -15.61 -5.93 -5.48
N LEU A 140 -15.93 -7.17 -5.08
CA LEU A 140 -17.22 -7.56 -4.50
C LEU A 140 -17.45 -6.97 -3.10
N THR A 141 -16.39 -6.62 -2.37
CA THR A 141 -16.53 -5.97 -1.07
C THR A 141 -17.05 -4.54 -1.26
N PRO A 142 -18.22 -4.19 -0.70
CA PRO A 142 -18.77 -2.85 -0.79
C PRO A 142 -17.81 -1.80 -0.21
N LEU A 143 -17.77 -0.61 -0.81
CA LEU A 143 -16.80 0.44 -0.45
C LEU A 143 -16.79 0.77 1.05
N TRP A 144 -17.98 0.86 1.68
CA TRP A 144 -18.14 1.14 3.10
C TRP A 144 -17.67 0.02 4.06
N ARG A 145 -17.38 -1.18 3.53
CA ARG A 145 -16.76 -2.28 4.30
C ARG A 145 -15.25 -2.34 4.10
N ARG A 146 -14.69 -1.60 3.14
CA ARG A 146 -13.25 -1.58 2.87
C ARG A 146 -12.51 -0.81 3.97
N ARG A 147 -11.25 -1.22 4.20
CA ARG A 147 -10.31 -0.49 5.06
C ARG A 147 -9.18 0.08 4.22
N THR A 148 -8.79 1.31 4.52
CA THR A 148 -7.64 2.00 3.92
C THR A 148 -6.77 2.55 5.04
N GLY A 149 -5.50 2.16 5.09
CA GLY A 149 -4.58 2.60 6.16
C GLY A 149 -5.02 2.20 7.57
N GLY A 150 -5.66 1.03 7.74
CA GLY A 150 -6.16 0.55 9.04
C GLY A 150 -7.53 1.09 9.45
N SER A 151 -8.02 2.15 8.80
CA SER A 151 -9.31 2.78 9.09
C SER A 151 -10.40 2.32 8.13
N ARG A 152 -11.65 2.24 8.59
CA ARG A 152 -12.81 1.96 7.73
C ARG A 152 -13.15 3.18 6.89
N VAL A 153 -13.52 2.96 5.64
CA VAL A 153 -14.08 4.02 4.79
C VAL A 153 -15.52 4.27 5.25
N LEU A 154 -15.82 5.49 5.66
CA LEU A 154 -17.18 5.94 6.00
C LEU A 154 -17.81 6.61 4.78
N LEU A 155 -19.13 6.43 4.64
CA LEU A 155 -19.91 7.18 3.64
C LEU A 155 -20.06 8.63 4.11
N LEU A 156 -20.06 9.57 3.17
CA LEU A 156 -20.33 10.98 3.48
C LEU A 156 -21.73 11.17 4.08
N ASP A 157 -22.68 10.33 3.68
CA ASP A 157 -24.05 10.32 4.22
C ASP A 157 -24.17 9.63 5.59
N THR A 158 -23.05 9.23 6.22
CA THR A 158 -23.11 8.60 7.55
C THR A 158 -23.65 9.62 8.56
N PRO A 159 -24.78 9.36 9.23
CA PRO A 159 -25.35 10.29 10.20
C PRO A 159 -24.47 10.36 11.45
N LEU A 160 -24.20 11.58 11.92
CA LEU A 160 -23.46 11.86 13.17
C LEU A 160 -24.39 12.26 14.33
N GLY A 161 -25.68 12.45 14.07
CA GLY A 161 -26.67 12.95 15.04
C GLY A 161 -27.31 14.24 14.56
N ASP A 162 -28.48 14.60 15.11
CA ASP A 162 -29.18 15.88 14.85
C ASP A 162 -29.46 16.21 13.36
N GLY A 163 -29.57 15.18 12.51
CA GLY A 163 -29.74 15.36 11.06
C GLY A 163 -28.46 15.78 10.32
N ILE A 164 -27.32 15.80 11.00
CA ILE A 164 -26.01 16.13 10.45
C ILE A 164 -25.36 14.87 9.92
N THR A 165 -24.81 14.96 8.72
CA THR A 165 -24.05 13.92 8.05
C THR A 165 -22.56 14.26 8.01
N LEU A 166 -21.71 13.27 7.73
CA LEU A 166 -20.25 13.48 7.64
C LEU A 166 -19.90 14.43 6.48
N TYR A 167 -20.76 14.50 5.47
CA TYR A 167 -20.73 15.49 4.39
C TYR A 167 -20.80 16.92 4.93
N ASP A 168 -21.71 17.19 5.85
CA ASP A 168 -21.92 18.53 6.42
C ASP A 168 -20.70 19.02 7.23
N LEU A 169 -19.99 18.08 7.87
CA LEU A 169 -18.73 18.39 8.56
C LEU A 169 -17.58 18.70 7.60
N ILE A 170 -17.48 17.97 6.48
CA ILE A 170 -16.39 18.13 5.50
C ILE A 170 -16.58 19.39 4.68
N ILE A 171 -17.82 19.73 4.35
CA ILE A 171 -18.11 20.96 3.61
C ILE A 171 -17.84 22.18 4.45
N GLY A 172 -17.83 22.04 5.78
CA GLY A 172 -17.43 23.08 6.73
C GLY A 172 -17.92 24.43 6.24
N SER A 173 -19.24 24.67 6.35
CA SER A 173 -19.84 25.92 5.86
C SER A 173 -18.93 27.06 6.30
N PRO A 174 -18.28 27.78 5.34
CA PRO A 174 -17.23 28.70 5.69
C PRO A 174 -17.82 29.68 6.69
N SER A 175 -17.12 29.88 7.80
CA SER A 175 -17.63 30.78 8.82
C SER A 175 -17.90 32.14 8.17
N THR A 176 -18.89 32.89 8.66
CA THR A 176 -19.15 34.26 8.15
C THR A 176 -17.89 35.12 8.20
N GLN A 177 -16.96 34.79 9.10
CA GLN A 177 -15.65 35.40 9.24
C GLN A 177 -14.64 34.93 8.17
N GLU A 178 -14.65 33.65 7.77
CA GLU A 178 -13.88 33.14 6.62
C GLU A 178 -14.38 33.67 5.28
N LEU A 179 -15.70 33.85 5.12
CA LEU A 179 -16.28 34.52 3.96
C LEU A 179 -15.89 36.01 3.91
N ALA A 180 -15.83 36.68 5.06
CA ALA A 180 -15.50 38.11 5.15
C ALA A 180 -14.00 38.41 5.05
N LEU A 181 -13.13 37.54 5.58
CA LEU A 181 -11.67 37.75 5.61
C LEU A 181 -10.92 36.95 4.52
N GLY A 182 -11.62 36.05 3.81
CA GLY A 182 -11.02 35.00 3.01
C GLY A 182 -10.49 33.90 3.93
N ALA A 183 -10.97 32.66 3.75
CA ALA A 183 -10.55 31.52 4.56
C ALA A 183 -9.02 31.44 4.59
N GLU A 184 -8.43 31.45 5.79
CA GLU A 184 -7.00 31.19 5.93
C GLU A 184 -6.78 29.72 5.55
N PRO A 185 -5.85 29.40 4.63
CA PRO A 185 -5.71 28.03 4.19
C PRO A 185 -5.19 27.13 5.31
N ASP A 186 -5.89 26.02 5.56
CA ASP A 186 -5.51 25.05 6.60
C ASP A 186 -4.14 24.41 6.35
N ASP A 187 -3.74 24.23 5.08
CA ASP A 187 -2.44 23.66 4.71
C ASP A 187 -1.29 24.56 5.19
N ALA A 188 -0.51 24.06 6.14
CA ALA A 188 0.66 24.73 6.71
C ALA A 188 1.68 25.16 5.64
N ARG A 189 1.78 24.43 4.52
CA ARG A 189 2.66 24.79 3.41
C ARG A 189 2.15 26.01 2.67
N LEU A 190 0.84 26.11 2.46
CA LEU A 190 0.22 27.24 1.81
C LEU A 190 0.34 28.50 2.69
N ARG A 191 0.13 28.38 4.00
CA ARG A 191 0.41 29.46 4.97
C ARG A 191 1.86 29.93 4.91
N ALA A 192 2.83 29.03 4.85
CA ALA A 192 4.24 29.41 4.74
C ALA A 192 4.54 30.21 3.46
N VAL A 193 3.93 29.85 2.33
CA VAL A 193 4.06 30.60 1.06
C VAL A 193 3.40 31.97 1.16
N LEU A 194 2.18 32.05 1.70
CA LEU A 194 1.46 33.32 1.86
C LEU A 194 2.17 34.28 2.83
N ASN A 195 2.80 33.75 3.89
CA ASN A 195 3.60 34.54 4.84
C ASN A 195 4.91 35.08 4.25
N ALA A 196 5.39 34.52 3.13
CA ALA A 196 6.56 35.03 2.41
C ALA A 196 6.22 36.15 1.41
N LEU A 197 4.94 36.46 1.22
CA LEU A 197 4.45 37.58 0.42
C LEU A 197 4.26 38.83 1.29
N SER A 198 4.38 40.01 0.68
CA SER A 198 3.96 41.24 1.35
C SER A 198 2.43 41.23 1.53
N PRO A 199 1.88 42.04 2.47
CA PRO A 199 0.44 42.10 2.67
C PRO A 199 -0.36 42.44 1.41
N GLU A 200 0.18 43.27 0.53
CA GLU A 200 -0.43 43.65 -0.75
C GLU A 200 -0.34 42.52 -1.78
N GLU A 201 0.82 41.90 -1.94
CA GLU A 201 1.02 40.75 -2.82
C GLU A 201 0.12 39.57 -2.43
N ARG A 202 -0.09 39.37 -1.12
CA ARG A 202 -1.00 38.36 -0.59
C ARG A 202 -2.45 38.63 -0.99
N LYS A 203 -2.92 39.88 -0.96
CA LYS A 203 -4.28 40.23 -1.43
C LYS A 203 -4.46 39.89 -2.90
N VAL A 204 -3.46 40.19 -3.73
CA VAL A 204 -3.47 39.83 -5.17
C VAL A 204 -3.50 38.31 -5.36
N ALA A 205 -2.69 37.57 -4.60
CA ALA A 205 -2.67 36.11 -4.66
C ALA A 205 -4.01 35.48 -4.25
N LEU A 206 -4.67 36.03 -3.23
CA LEU A 206 -6.00 35.58 -2.80
C LEU A 206 -7.09 35.97 -3.80
N ALA A 207 -7.01 37.17 -4.41
CA ALA A 207 -7.93 37.59 -5.46
C ALA A 207 -7.84 36.68 -6.69
N TRP A 208 -6.63 36.24 -7.05
CA TRP A 208 -6.40 35.27 -8.14
C TRP A 208 -7.04 33.90 -7.89
N ALA A 209 -7.24 33.51 -6.63
CA ALA A 209 -7.87 32.22 -6.30
C ALA A 209 -9.40 32.21 -6.50
N ARG A 210 -10.01 33.36 -6.80
CA ARG A 210 -11.45 33.48 -7.05
C ARG A 210 -11.79 32.98 -8.46
N PRO A 211 -12.86 32.19 -8.65
CA PRO A 211 -13.20 31.61 -9.94
C PRO A 211 -13.56 32.64 -11.02
N GLU A 212 -13.92 33.87 -10.62
CA GLU A 212 -14.29 34.95 -11.53
C GLU A 212 -13.07 35.68 -12.13
N VAL A 213 -11.86 35.44 -11.66
CA VAL A 213 -10.65 36.17 -12.07
C VAL A 213 -9.85 35.33 -13.07
N ALA A 214 -9.72 35.82 -14.30
CA ALA A 214 -9.08 35.10 -15.39
C ALA A 214 -7.62 35.54 -15.63
N THR A 215 -7.25 36.77 -15.24
CA THR A 215 -5.86 37.27 -15.39
C THR A 215 -5.22 37.80 -14.09
N TRP A 216 -3.88 37.75 -14.01
CA TRP A 216 -3.13 38.31 -12.87
C TRP A 216 -3.29 39.83 -12.75
N THR A 217 -3.52 40.51 -13.88
CA THR A 217 -3.84 41.94 -13.92
C THR A 217 -5.21 42.20 -13.30
N GLU A 218 -6.23 41.39 -13.63
CA GLU A 218 -7.55 41.47 -12.98
C GLU A 218 -7.47 41.19 -11.48
N ALA A 219 -6.67 40.20 -11.07
CA ALA A 219 -6.44 39.91 -9.65
C ALA A 219 -5.84 41.12 -8.90
N ALA A 220 -4.87 41.79 -9.53
CA ALA A 220 -4.23 42.97 -8.95
C ALA A 220 -5.19 44.17 -8.87
N ALA A 221 -6.03 44.36 -9.89
CA ALA A 221 -7.08 45.39 -9.88
C ALA A 221 -8.14 45.10 -8.81
N ALA A 222 -8.61 43.85 -8.72
CA ALA A 222 -9.61 43.41 -7.75
C ALA A 222 -9.13 43.48 -6.29
N ALA A 223 -7.81 43.43 -6.06
CA ALA A 223 -7.22 43.54 -4.73
C ALA A 223 -7.21 44.98 -4.16
N ALA A 224 -7.64 45.97 -4.94
CA ALA A 224 -7.72 47.39 -4.57
C ALA A 224 -6.44 47.92 -3.91
N VAL A 225 -5.28 47.52 -4.45
CA VAL A 225 -3.95 47.97 -3.99
C VAL A 225 -3.66 49.35 -4.58
N ALA A 226 -3.03 50.24 -3.81
CA ALA A 226 -2.74 51.62 -4.21
C ALA A 226 -1.63 51.77 -5.27
N GLU A 227 -1.05 50.66 -5.76
CA GLU A 227 0.02 50.68 -6.75
C GLU A 227 -0.56 51.04 -8.13
N ALA A 228 0.00 52.07 -8.76
CA ALA A 228 -0.54 52.67 -9.98
C ALA A 228 -0.55 51.74 -11.21
N ASP A 229 0.23 50.65 -11.19
CA ASP A 229 0.34 49.68 -12.29
C ASP A 229 -0.04 48.27 -11.83
N SER A 230 -1.33 47.93 -11.97
CA SER A 230 -1.87 46.61 -11.65
C SER A 230 -1.23 45.48 -12.48
N MET A 231 -0.78 45.77 -13.71
CA MET A 231 -0.16 44.77 -14.58
C MET A 231 1.24 44.40 -14.07
N ALA A 232 2.06 45.40 -13.72
CA ALA A 232 3.38 45.18 -13.14
C ALA A 232 3.31 44.44 -11.79
N LEU A 233 2.36 44.83 -10.93
CA LEU A 233 2.12 44.17 -9.65
C LEU A 233 1.69 42.71 -9.84
N GLY A 234 0.71 42.44 -10.71
CA GLY A 234 0.22 41.09 -10.98
C GLY A 234 1.33 40.16 -11.48
N GLU A 235 2.13 40.62 -12.44
CA GLU A 235 3.22 39.82 -13.00
C GLU A 235 4.36 39.60 -11.98
N ARG A 236 4.65 40.59 -11.12
CA ARG A 236 5.61 40.44 -10.01
C ARG A 236 5.17 39.36 -9.03
N VAL A 237 3.90 39.38 -8.62
CA VAL A 237 3.30 38.37 -7.72
C VAL A 237 3.38 36.98 -8.36
N ARG A 238 3.00 36.84 -9.64
CA ARG A 238 3.07 35.58 -10.37
C ARG A 238 4.48 34.99 -10.38
N ARG A 239 5.49 35.79 -10.74
CA ARG A 239 6.90 35.34 -10.75
C ARG A 239 7.38 34.95 -9.36
N LYS A 240 7.00 35.71 -8.33
CA LYS A 240 7.38 35.45 -6.94
C LYS A 240 6.76 34.15 -6.44
N LEU A 241 5.48 33.93 -6.67
CA LEU A 241 4.79 32.68 -6.34
C LEU A 241 5.41 31.47 -7.06
N LYS A 242 5.72 31.59 -8.35
CA LYS A 242 6.41 30.54 -9.10
C LYS A 242 7.77 30.20 -8.48
N ARG A 243 8.54 31.21 -8.07
CA ARG A 243 9.83 31.03 -7.39
C ARG A 243 9.67 30.37 -6.01
N LEU A 244 8.72 30.82 -5.21
CA LEU A 244 8.45 30.26 -3.88
C LEU A 244 7.95 28.81 -3.97
N GLY A 245 7.10 28.48 -4.94
CA GLY A 245 6.65 27.12 -5.20
C GLY A 245 7.81 26.18 -5.54
N LYS A 246 8.75 26.62 -6.38
CA LYS A 246 9.96 25.85 -6.70
C LYS A 246 10.83 25.61 -5.45
N LEU A 247 11.08 26.65 -4.67
CA LEU A 247 11.86 26.55 -3.43
C LEU A 247 11.20 25.59 -2.41
N GLN A 248 9.87 25.64 -2.29
CA GLN A 248 9.15 24.75 -1.40
C GLN A 248 9.20 23.30 -1.88
N ALA A 249 9.07 23.05 -3.19
CA ALA A 249 9.21 21.72 -3.78
C ALA A 249 10.62 21.12 -3.51
N GLU A 250 11.67 21.92 -3.70
CA GLU A 250 13.06 21.52 -3.40
C GLU A 250 13.25 21.17 -1.92
N ARG A 251 12.70 21.98 -1.00
CA ARG A 251 12.74 21.69 0.45
C ARG A 251 12.00 20.40 0.79
N THR A 252 10.81 20.18 0.22
CA THR A 252 10.06 18.94 0.46
C THR A 252 10.81 17.71 -0.07
N ALA A 253 11.41 17.80 -1.25
CA ALA A 253 12.22 16.72 -1.82
C ALA A 253 13.46 16.41 -0.95
N ALA A 254 14.16 17.44 -0.47
CA ALA A 254 15.30 17.26 0.44
C ALA A 254 14.89 16.63 1.78
N SER A 255 13.77 17.07 2.37
CA SER A 255 13.25 16.49 3.62
C SER A 255 12.81 15.03 3.45
N ALA A 256 12.22 14.69 2.29
CA ALA A 256 11.83 13.32 1.98
C ALA A 256 13.06 12.43 1.81
N ALA A 257 14.07 12.89 1.06
CA ALA A 257 15.34 12.19 0.88
C ALA A 257 16.03 11.90 2.21
N TYR A 258 16.14 12.91 3.08
CA TYR A 258 16.70 12.76 4.43
C TYR A 258 15.92 11.73 5.28
N LYS A 259 14.58 11.73 5.21
CA LYS A 259 13.74 10.77 5.94
C LYS A 259 13.93 9.33 5.45
N THR A 260 14.12 9.13 4.14
CA THR A 260 14.47 7.80 3.57
C THR A 260 15.87 7.35 3.92
N GLU A 261 16.85 8.27 3.96
CA GLU A 261 18.26 7.96 4.21
C GLU A 261 18.53 7.61 5.69
N TRP A 262 17.75 8.19 6.63
CA TRP A 262 17.95 8.01 8.07
C TRP A 262 16.87 7.17 8.78
N GLY A 263 16.03 6.46 8.04
CA GLY A 263 15.20 5.37 8.58
C GLY A 263 14.15 5.75 9.64
N LEU A 264 13.81 7.04 9.78
CA LEU A 264 12.72 7.47 10.65
C LEU A 264 11.39 7.25 9.92
N ARG A 265 10.81 6.04 10.05
CA ARG A 265 9.41 5.77 9.68
C ARG A 265 8.46 6.28 10.74
#